data_AF-A0AAJ1U0I4-F1
#
_entry.id   AF-A0AAJ1U0I4-F1
#
_cell.length_a   1.000
_cell.length_b   1.000
_cell.length_c   1.000
_cell.angle_alpha   90.00
_cell.angle_beta   90.00
_cell.angle_gamma   90.00
#
_symmetry.space_group_name_H-M   'P 1'
#
loop_
_entity.id
_entity.type
_entity.pdbx_description
1 polymer ?
#
loop_
_entity_poly.entity_id
_entity_poly.type
_entity_poly.pdbx_seq_one_letter_code
_entity_poly.pdbx_strand_id
1 'polypeptide(L)' 'MDRANPVYVPRNHLVEEALAAAQDGDLAPTERLLEALAAPYDERPGLERFAEPSPDGLEGYRTFCGT' A
#
# COMPACT_ATOMS: atom_id res chain seq x y z
N MET A 1 -17.40 10.23 -11.08
CA MET A 1 -16.36 9.33 -11.64
C MET A 1 -15.48 8.71 -10.55
N ASP A 2 -15.61 9.14 -9.29
CA ASP A 2 -14.77 8.77 -8.14
C ASP A 2 -14.69 7.30 -7.75
N ARG A 3 -15.62 6.45 -8.16
CA ARG A 3 -15.62 5.01 -7.77
C ARG A 3 -14.86 4.10 -8.74
N ALA A 4 -14.17 4.68 -9.73
CA ALA A 4 -13.39 3.93 -10.72
C ALA A 4 -11.88 4.05 -10.50
N ASN A 5 -11.42 5.17 -9.92
CA ASN A 5 -10.01 5.47 -9.73
C ASN A 5 -9.72 5.59 -8.22
N PRO A 6 -9.18 4.55 -7.58
CA PRO A 6 -8.85 4.61 -6.15
C PRO A 6 -7.69 5.57 -5.89
N VAL A 7 -7.77 6.29 -4.78
CA VAL A 7 -6.72 7.11 -4.17
C VAL A 7 -5.64 6.20 -3.56
N TYR A 8 -6.04 5.13 -2.87
CA TYR A 8 -5.13 4.18 -2.23
C TYR A 8 -5.04 2.87 -3.04
N VAL A 9 -3.82 2.50 -3.41
CA VAL A 9 -3.51 1.24 -4.11
C VAL A 9 -2.46 0.51 -3.28
N PRO A 10 -2.55 -0.82 -3.10
CA PRO A 10 -1.55 -1.60 -2.38
C PRO A 10 -0.27 -1.70 -3.22
N ARG A 11 0.50 -0.61 -3.28
CA ARG A 11 1.76 -0.56 -4.02
C ARG A 11 2.74 -1.55 -3.41
N ASN A 12 3.53 -2.20 -4.25
CA ASN A 12 4.41 -3.28 -3.82
C ASN A 12 5.33 -2.89 -2.65
N HIS A 13 5.96 -1.71 -2.67
CA HIS A 13 6.84 -1.29 -1.58
C HIS A 13 6.11 -1.17 -0.22
N LEU A 14 4.82 -0.78 -0.21
CA LEU A 14 4.00 -0.72 1.01
C LEU A 14 3.66 -2.12 1.50
N VAL A 15 3.39 -3.04 0.59
CA VAL A 15 3.12 -4.45 0.90
C VAL A 15 4.38 -5.11 1.46
N GLU A 16 5.53 -4.92 0.83
CA GLU A 16 6.81 -5.47 1.30
C GLU A 16 7.20 -4.92 2.67
N GLU A 17 7.01 -3.62 2.92
CA GLU A 17 7.21 -3.04 4.25
C GLU A 17 6.31 -3.71 5.29
N ALA A 18 5.03 -3.87 4.99
CA ALA A 18 4.07 -4.52 5.89
C ALA A 18 4.45 -5.98 6.18
N LEU A 19 4.89 -6.72 5.16
CA LEU A 19 5.35 -8.10 5.30
C LEU A 19 6.66 -8.20 6.10
N ALA A 20 7.61 -7.31 5.87
CA ALA A 20 8.88 -7.28 6.60
C ALA A 20 8.67 -6.98 8.08
N ALA A 21 7.84 -5.99 8.41
CA ALA A 21 7.48 -5.67 9.79
C ALA A 21 6.74 -6.84 10.47
N ALA A 22 5.79 -7.45 9.76
CA ALA A 22 5.03 -8.59 10.29
C ALA A 22 5.93 -9.81 10.59
N GLN A 23 7.01 -10.02 9.83
CA GLN A 23 7.99 -11.07 10.11
C GLN A 23 8.75 -10.83 11.43
N ASP A 24 8.93 -9.58 11.84
CA ASP A 24 9.48 -9.20 13.14
C ASP A 24 8.42 -9.19 14.27
N GLY A 25 7.16 -9.46 13.92
CA GLY A 25 6.02 -9.46 14.84
C GLY A 25 5.30 -8.11 14.97
N ASP A 26 5.69 -7.10 14.20
CA ASP A 26 5.00 -5.81 14.15
C ASP A 26 3.92 -5.80 13.06
N LEU A 27 2.65 -5.87 13.48
CA LEU A 27 1.50 -5.83 12.59
C LEU A 27 1.00 -4.41 12.31
N ALA A 28 1.52 -3.38 12.99
CA ALA A 28 1.01 -2.02 12.86
C ALA A 28 1.07 -1.47 11.42
N PRO A 29 2.12 -1.75 10.60
CA PRO A 29 2.15 -1.33 9.21
C PRO A 29 1.11 -2.08 8.35
N THR A 30 0.85 -3.35 8.66
CA THR A 30 -0.20 -4.14 8.00
C THR A 30 -1.58 -3.57 8.30
N GLU A 31 -1.87 -3.28 9.58
CA GLU A 31 -3.14 -2.71 10.01
C GLU A 31 -3.39 -1.34 9.37
N ARG A 32 -2.36 -0.48 9.31
CA ARG A 32 -2.45 0.83 8.65
C ARG A 32 -2.69 0.72 7.15
N LEU A 33 -2.02 -0.22 6.47
CA LEU A 33 -2.25 -0.47 5.05
C LEU A 33 -3.68 -0.94 4.80
N LEU A 34 -4.19 -1.86 5.64
CA LEU A 34 -5.57 -2.31 5.56
C LEU A 34 -6.57 -1.20 5.85
N GLU A 35 -6.27 -0.31 6.81
CA GLU A 35 -7.08 0.87 7.09
C GLU A 35 -7.20 1.74 5.84
N ALA A 36 -6.10 2.01 5.13
CA ALA A 36 -6.09 2.76 3.87
C ALA A 36 -6.96 2.09 2.79
N LEU A 37 -6.81 0.78 2.63
CA LEU A 37 -7.50 0.00 1.60
C LEU A 37 -8.98 -0.24 1.89
N ALA A 38 -9.46 -0.02 3.12
CA ALA A 38 -10.87 -0.19 3.48
C ALA A 38 -11.79 0.82 2.77
N ALA A 39 -11.29 2.01 2.48
CA ALA A 39 -11.99 3.05 1.73
C ALA A 39 -11.03 3.64 0.68
N PRO A 40 -10.73 2.87 -0.40
CA PRO A 40 -9.65 3.20 -1.32
C PRO A 40 -9.95 4.42 -2.19
N TYR A 41 -11.21 4.87 -2.26
CA TYR A 41 -11.64 6.01 -3.06
C TYR A 41 -11.76 7.31 -2.25
N ASP A 42 -11.74 7.22 -0.91
CA ASP A 42 -11.94 8.37 -0.02
C ASP A 42 -10.60 8.85 0.53
N GLU A 43 -10.15 10.03 0.09
CA GLU A 43 -8.97 10.68 0.67
C GLU A 43 -9.23 11.02 2.15
N ARG A 44 -8.28 10.67 3.01
CA ARG A 44 -8.41 10.75 4.47
C ARG A 44 -7.13 11.33 5.05
N PRO A 45 -7.24 12.32 5.96
CA PRO A 45 -6.09 12.90 6.61
C PRO A 45 -5.39 11.88 7.50
N GLY A 46 -4.06 11.86 7.47
CA GLY A 46 -3.19 10.88 8.14
C GLY A 46 -2.79 9.68 7.27
N LEU A 47 -3.31 9.56 6.04
CA LEU A 47 -3.05 8.45 5.13
C LEU A 47 -2.38 8.90 3.80
N GLU A 48 -1.94 10.14 3.71
CA GLU A 48 -1.28 10.73 2.54
C GLU A 48 -0.16 9.84 1.98
N ARG A 49 0.63 9.22 2.88
CA ARG A 49 1.70 8.28 2.55
C ARG A 49 1.26 7.14 1.64
N PHE A 50 0.03 6.65 1.79
CA PHE A 50 -0.49 5.52 1.01
C PHE A 50 -0.99 5.93 -0.38
N ALA A 51 -1.16 7.23 -0.64
CA ALA A 51 -1.50 7.77 -1.95
C ALA A 51 -0.24 8.09 -2.79
N GLU A 52 0.90 8.33 -2.13
CA GLU A 52 2.15 8.70 -2.78
C GLU A 52 2.71 7.59 -3.70
N PRO A 53 3.39 7.97 -4.80
CA PRO A 53 4.12 7.03 -5.62
C PRO A 53 5.30 6.41 -4.87
N SER A 54 5.81 5.28 -5.38
CA SER A 54 7.03 4.67 -4.85
C SER A 54 8.19 5.68 -4.94
N PRO A 55 8.96 5.90 -3.87
CA PRO A 55 10.07 6.87 -3.86
C PRO A 55 11.24 6.46 -4.76
N ASP A 56 11.39 5.17 -5.06
CA ASP A 56 12.36 4.64 -6.01
C ASP A 56 11.65 4.13 -7.27
N GLY A 57 12.23 4.45 -8.44
CA GLY A 57 11.87 3.79 -9.69
C GLY A 57 12.00 2.28 -9.50
N LEU A 58 11.03 1.51 -10.00
CA LEU A 58 10.95 0.04 -9.89
C LEU A 58 12.10 -0.70 -10.62
N GLU A 59 13.31 -0.15 -10.66
CA GLU A 59 14.48 -0.75 -11.28
C GLU A 59 14.81 -2.07 -10.57
N GLY A 60 14.41 -3.18 -11.19
CA GLY A 60 14.65 -4.53 -10.69
C GLY A 60 13.51 -5.15 -9.86
N TYR A 61 12.41 -4.45 -9.59
CA TYR A 61 11.29 -5.03 -8.85
C TYR A 61 10.49 -5.99 -9.73
N ARG A 62 10.58 -7.29 -9.45
CA ARG A 62 9.97 -8.36 -10.25
C ARG A 62 8.75 -8.93 -9.52
N THR A 63 7.57 -8.59 -10.00
CA THR A 63 6.32 -9.19 -9.52
C THR A 63 6.03 -10.50 -10.25
N PHE A 64 5.49 -11.46 -9.51
CA PHE A 64 4.91 -12.66 -10.07
C PHE A 64 3.41 -12.61 -9.79
N CYS A 65 2.60 -12.38 -10.82
CA CYS A 65 1.18 -12.75 -10.76
C CYS A 65 1.11 -14.25 -10.98
N GLY A 66 1.11 -15.02 -9.88
CA GLY A 66 0.67 -16.42 -9.92
C GLY A 66 -0.82 -16.48 -10.24
N THR A 67 -1.21 -17.36 -11.17
CA THR A 67 -2.60 -17.67 -11.54
C THR A 67 -3.41 -18.23 -10.38
#